data_AF-A0A1Y3NKU9-F1
#
_entry.id   AF-A0A1Y3NKU9-F1
#
_cell.length_a   1.000
_cell.length_b   1.000
_cell.length_c   1.000
_cell.angle_alpha   90.00
_cell.angle_beta   90.00
_cell.angle_gamma   90.00
#
_symmetry.space_group_name_H-M   'P 1'
#
loop_
_entity.id
_entity.type
_entity.pdbx_description
1 polymer ?
#
loop_
_entity_poly.entity_id
_entity_poly.type
_entity_poly.pdbx_seq_one_letter_code
_entity_poly.pdbx_strand_id
1 'polypeptide(L)'
;MPKHSRQSRSSKANDRGSKNSKSKNSSKRRKTAVESDEEENNVNNFFEILQQSTANSVSIKLAIQEWKETINDLDNTKPMAELINFILESCGCQGKISPNIFEERDDINEILTELQNDNAAGLTDYPIISKQKQFTGNGNSRNVNTFVGKLKRFWRDWVKEMQYEIMNSDDNWIFDNLKVWIVSMSSSNFRPFRHTSTVIGLSLGIELCTVANSIQSELTIAERQINKEQAKKKGGSNSRSRSQREIQLEKKIEELQAKKERLNTHIDDFFVG
;
A
#
# COMPACT_ATOMS: atom_id res chain seq x y z
N MET A 1 -59.60 26.15 -55.03
CA MET A 1 -60.31 25.75 -53.79
C MET A 1 -60.94 24.39 -53.98
N PRO A 2 -60.53 23.38 -53.19
CA PRO A 2 -61.50 22.41 -52.67
C PRO A 2 -61.32 22.13 -51.17
N LYS A 3 -62.44 21.73 -50.55
CA LYS A 3 -62.70 21.60 -49.11
C LYS A 3 -62.24 20.24 -48.53
N HIS A 4 -61.82 20.29 -47.25
CA HIS A 4 -62.00 19.37 -46.09
C HIS A 4 -62.57 17.94 -46.30
N SER A 5 -62.29 16.89 -45.52
CA SER A 5 -61.40 16.60 -44.37
C SER A 5 -61.59 15.14 -43.88
N ARG A 6 -60.51 14.55 -43.35
CA ARG A 6 -60.36 13.65 -42.16
C ARG A 6 -60.81 12.16 -42.12
N GLN A 7 -59.83 11.35 -41.67
CA GLN A 7 -59.85 10.18 -40.73
C GLN A 7 -60.49 8.85 -41.24
N SER A 8 -60.06 7.62 -40.93
CA SER A 8 -59.06 7.02 -40.00
C SER A 8 -58.85 5.51 -40.31
N ARG A 9 -57.65 4.99 -39.98
CA ARG A 9 -57.30 3.64 -39.42
C ARG A 9 -57.71 2.30 -40.07
N SER A 10 -56.66 1.54 -40.46
CA SER A 10 -56.29 0.14 -40.12
C SER A 10 -57.10 -1.09 -40.61
N SER A 11 -56.42 -2.00 -41.33
CA SER A 11 -56.35 -3.48 -41.13
C SER A 11 -55.41 -4.06 -42.22
N LYS A 12 -54.26 -4.69 -41.92
CA LYS A 12 -53.93 -6.02 -41.36
C LYS A 12 -54.03 -7.16 -42.38
N ALA A 13 -52.88 -7.64 -42.87
CA ALA A 13 -52.58 -8.99 -43.43
C ALA A 13 -51.17 -8.93 -44.09
N ASN A 14 -50.28 -9.92 -44.09
CA ASN A 14 -50.14 -11.17 -43.36
C ASN A 14 -48.67 -11.64 -43.52
N ASP A 15 -48.16 -12.27 -42.47
CA ASP A 15 -47.14 -13.33 -42.38
C ASP A 15 -46.28 -13.72 -43.61
N ARG A 16 -44.93 -13.72 -43.46
CA ARG A 16 -44.08 -14.95 -43.46
C ARG A 16 -42.58 -14.64 -43.56
N GLY A 17 -41.77 -15.32 -42.74
CA GLY A 17 -40.35 -15.59 -43.04
C GLY A 17 -39.36 -15.25 -41.92
N SER A 18 -39.10 -16.22 -41.05
CA SER A 18 -38.12 -16.17 -39.95
C SER A 18 -36.80 -16.83 -40.35
N LYS A 19 -35.66 -16.23 -39.93
CA LYS A 19 -34.33 -16.84 -39.59
C LYS A 19 -33.53 -17.47 -40.76
N ASN A 20 -32.20 -17.50 -40.81
CA ASN A 20 -31.08 -17.13 -39.93
C ASN A 20 -29.80 -17.16 -40.80
N SER A 21 -28.85 -16.25 -40.61
CA SER A 21 -27.42 -16.60 -40.71
C SER A 21 -26.60 -15.63 -39.87
N LYS A 22 -25.93 -16.17 -38.85
CA LYS A 22 -25.02 -15.47 -37.93
C LYS A 22 -23.62 -15.53 -38.50
N SER A 23 -22.94 -14.38 -38.59
CA SER A 23 -21.48 -14.30 -38.57
C SER A 23 -21.00 -13.37 -37.46
N LYS A 24 -20.19 -13.95 -36.56
CA LYS A 24 -19.08 -13.40 -35.75
C LYS A 24 -19.09 -11.89 -35.42
N ASN A 25 -19.08 -11.57 -34.12
CA ASN A 25 -17.86 -10.98 -33.54
C ASN A 25 -17.78 -11.22 -32.03
N SER A 26 -16.64 -11.75 -31.60
CA SER A 26 -16.27 -12.06 -30.23
C SER A 26 -15.59 -10.86 -29.57
N SER A 27 -16.29 -10.17 -28.69
CA SER A 27 -15.68 -9.28 -27.68
C SER A 27 -15.89 -9.91 -26.30
N LYS A 28 -14.84 -10.58 -25.83
CA LYS A 28 -14.76 -11.18 -24.50
C LYS A 28 -14.63 -10.03 -23.50
N ARG A 29 -15.75 -9.50 -23.01
CA ARG A 29 -15.80 -8.61 -21.83
C ARG A 29 -15.32 -9.43 -20.64
N ARG A 30 -14.10 -9.18 -20.14
CA ARG A 30 -13.71 -9.58 -18.78
C ARG A 30 -14.67 -8.82 -17.86
N LYS A 31 -15.52 -9.60 -17.19
CA LYS A 31 -16.52 -9.12 -16.24
C LYS A 31 -15.77 -8.97 -14.92
N THR A 32 -15.66 -7.76 -14.40
CA THR A 32 -15.32 -7.50 -13.00
C THR A 32 -16.33 -8.28 -12.16
N ALA A 33 -15.90 -9.42 -11.63
CA ALA A 33 -16.75 -10.32 -10.88
C ALA A 33 -16.86 -9.76 -9.47
N VAL A 34 -17.97 -9.06 -9.20
CA VAL A 34 -18.45 -8.82 -7.85
C VAL A 34 -19.02 -10.15 -7.37
N GLU A 35 -18.16 -11.00 -6.80
CA GLU A 35 -18.58 -12.08 -5.92
C GLU A 35 -18.73 -11.49 -4.52
N SER A 36 -19.98 -11.32 -4.11
CA SER A 36 -20.36 -11.15 -2.71
C SER A 36 -20.29 -12.51 -2.03
N ASP A 37 -19.06 -12.95 -1.74
CA ASP A 37 -18.87 -14.11 -0.86
C ASP A 37 -18.88 -13.62 0.59
N GLU A 38 -20.02 -13.87 1.23
CA GLU A 38 -20.19 -13.85 2.68
C GLU A 38 -19.38 -15.01 3.29
N GLU A 39 -18.05 -14.86 3.33
CA GLU A 39 -17.21 -15.57 4.28
C GLU A 39 -16.70 -14.56 5.31
N GLU A 40 -17.54 -14.35 6.32
CA GLU A 40 -17.29 -13.60 7.54
C GLU A 40 -16.29 -14.36 8.44
N ASN A 41 -15.09 -14.63 7.91
CA ASN A 41 -13.96 -15.16 8.67
C ASN A 41 -12.91 -14.07 8.80
N ASN A 42 -13.15 -13.18 9.76
CA ASN A 42 -12.17 -12.31 10.41
C ASN A 42 -11.13 -11.64 9.47
N VAL A 43 -11.61 -10.97 8.42
CA VAL A 43 -10.75 -10.09 7.62
C VAL A 43 -10.47 -8.85 8.48
N ASN A 44 -9.22 -8.67 8.90
CA ASN A 44 -8.79 -7.49 9.64
C ASN A 44 -9.03 -6.23 8.81
N ASN A 45 -10.20 -5.60 8.97
CA ASN A 45 -10.54 -4.38 8.26
C ASN A 45 -9.74 -3.22 8.86
N PHE A 46 -8.56 -2.97 8.30
CA PHE A 46 -7.67 -1.90 8.76
C PHE A 46 -8.35 -0.53 8.78
N PHE A 47 -9.25 -0.24 7.85
CA PHE A 47 -9.91 1.05 7.78
C PHE A 47 -10.90 1.24 8.95
N GLU A 48 -11.66 0.21 9.29
CA GLU A 48 -12.55 0.22 10.45
C GLU A 48 -11.76 0.30 11.76
N ILE A 49 -10.72 -0.52 11.90
CA ILE A 49 -9.82 -0.50 13.06
C ILE A 49 -9.21 0.90 13.21
N LEU A 50 -8.79 1.53 12.10
CA LEU A 50 -8.26 2.89 12.11
C LEU A 50 -9.31 3.89 12.59
N GLN A 51 -10.55 3.80 12.13
CA GLN A 51 -11.62 4.72 12.56
C GLN A 51 -11.94 4.58 14.05
N GLN A 52 -12.05 3.36 14.56
CA GLN A 52 -12.36 3.07 15.97
C GLN A 52 -11.17 3.30 16.91
N SER A 53 -9.95 3.23 16.38
CA SER A 53 -8.73 3.41 17.17
C SER A 53 -8.65 4.80 17.80
N THR A 54 -8.17 4.86 19.04
CA THR A 54 -7.79 6.10 19.72
C THR A 54 -6.27 6.20 19.79
N ALA A 55 -5.74 7.39 20.10
CA ALA A 55 -4.29 7.66 20.19
C ALA A 55 -3.50 6.62 20.99
N ASN A 56 -4.10 6.06 22.05
CA ASN A 56 -3.45 5.10 22.95
C ASN A 56 -3.85 3.63 22.69
N SER A 57 -4.68 3.38 21.68
CA SER A 57 -5.15 2.02 21.38
C SER A 57 -4.04 1.15 20.80
N VAL A 58 -3.92 -0.09 21.29
CA VAL A 58 -2.97 -1.08 20.76
C VAL A 58 -3.55 -1.81 19.53
N SER A 59 -4.83 -1.60 19.23
CA SER A 59 -5.57 -2.28 18.15
C SER A 59 -4.88 -2.20 16.78
N ILE A 60 -4.35 -1.02 16.40
CA ILE A 60 -3.59 -0.86 15.14
C ILE A 60 -2.38 -1.80 15.11
N LYS A 61 -1.63 -1.86 16.22
CA LYS A 61 -0.42 -2.67 16.30
C LYS A 61 -0.76 -4.16 16.23
N LEU A 62 -1.77 -4.60 16.97
CA LEU A 62 -2.22 -5.99 16.95
C LEU A 62 -2.69 -6.41 15.55
N ALA A 63 -3.50 -5.57 14.89
CA ALA A 63 -3.96 -5.85 13.53
C ALA A 63 -2.81 -6.00 12.53
N ILE A 64 -1.77 -5.16 12.65
CA ILE A 64 -0.56 -5.26 11.81
C ILE A 64 0.20 -6.54 12.11
N GLN A 65 0.32 -6.94 13.39
CA GLN A 65 1.00 -8.17 13.78
C GLN A 65 0.27 -9.41 13.28
N GLU A 66 -1.04 -9.47 13.46
CA GLU A 66 -1.89 -10.55 12.94
C GLU A 66 -1.83 -10.62 11.41
N TRP A 67 -1.91 -9.48 10.72
CA TRP A 67 -1.73 -9.43 9.27
C TRP A 67 -0.34 -9.91 8.84
N LYS A 68 0.71 -9.51 9.56
CA LYS A 68 2.07 -9.95 9.28
C LYS A 68 2.21 -11.47 9.40
N GLU A 69 1.51 -12.11 10.34
CA GLU A 69 1.50 -13.57 10.48
C GLU A 69 0.81 -14.29 9.31
N THR A 70 -0.03 -13.59 8.53
CA THR A 70 -0.63 -14.17 7.32
C THR A 70 0.34 -14.23 6.13
N ILE A 71 1.42 -13.44 6.16
CA ILE A 71 2.48 -13.45 5.15
C ILE A 71 3.21 -14.79 5.22
N ASN A 72 3.23 -15.53 4.12
CA ASN A 72 3.83 -16.85 4.05
C ASN A 72 4.46 -17.11 2.69
N ASP A 73 5.31 -18.13 2.60
CA ASP A 73 6.08 -18.42 1.39
C ASP A 73 5.21 -18.96 0.22
N LEU A 74 3.95 -19.32 0.47
CA LEU A 74 3.07 -19.95 -0.53
C LEU A 74 2.22 -18.93 -1.28
N ASP A 75 1.59 -18.00 -0.56
CA ASP A 75 0.70 -17.00 -1.15
C ASP A 75 0.71 -15.68 -0.37
N ASN A 76 1.39 -14.68 -0.95
CA ASN A 76 1.42 -13.31 -0.44
C ASN A 76 0.38 -12.39 -1.10
N THR A 77 -0.39 -12.88 -2.08
CA THR A 77 -1.35 -12.06 -2.82
C THR A 77 -2.51 -11.61 -1.95
N LYS A 78 -2.99 -12.47 -1.04
CA LYS A 78 -4.06 -12.14 -0.09
C LYS A 78 -3.68 -11.02 0.89
N PRO A 79 -2.59 -11.12 1.68
CA PRO A 79 -2.19 -10.03 2.58
C PRO A 79 -1.90 -8.73 1.83
N MET A 80 -1.37 -8.83 0.60
CA MET A 80 -1.14 -7.65 -0.24
C MET A 80 -2.44 -7.01 -0.72
N ALA A 81 -3.42 -7.80 -1.14
CA ALA A 81 -4.75 -7.31 -1.52
C ALA A 81 -5.43 -6.59 -0.36
N GLU A 82 -5.38 -7.15 0.85
CA GLU A 82 -5.91 -6.50 2.06
C GLU A 82 -5.26 -5.13 2.31
N LEU A 83 -3.93 -5.05 2.15
CA LEU A 83 -3.19 -3.79 2.33
C LEU A 83 -3.56 -2.74 1.26
N ILE A 84 -3.67 -3.15 -0.01
CA ILE A 84 -4.07 -2.22 -1.08
C ILE A 84 -5.54 -1.81 -0.94
N ASN A 85 -6.43 -2.72 -0.55
CA ASN A 85 -7.83 -2.41 -0.27
C ASN A 85 -7.96 -1.37 0.85
N PHE A 86 -7.16 -1.50 1.91
CA PHE A 86 -7.09 -0.46 2.95
C PHE A 86 -6.65 0.92 2.40
N ILE A 87 -5.70 0.96 1.47
CA ILE A 87 -5.28 2.21 0.81
C ILE A 87 -6.43 2.77 -0.05
N LEU A 88 -7.13 1.93 -0.80
CA LEU A 88 -8.27 2.33 -1.64
C LEU A 88 -9.43 2.86 -0.79
N GLU A 89 -9.76 2.21 0.32
CA GLU A 89 -10.75 2.68 1.29
C GLU A 89 -10.33 4.02 1.92
N SER A 90 -9.02 4.21 2.17
CA SER A 90 -8.45 5.49 2.61
C SER A 90 -8.53 6.59 1.55
N CYS A 91 -8.63 6.23 0.27
CA CYS A 91 -8.94 7.13 -0.83
C CYS A 91 -10.45 7.39 -0.98
N GLY A 92 -11.30 6.72 -0.18
CA GLY A 92 -12.75 6.76 -0.27
C GLY A 92 -13.32 6.02 -1.48
N CYS A 93 -12.54 5.14 -2.10
CA CYS A 93 -13.01 4.29 -3.19
C CYS A 93 -13.81 3.11 -2.63
N GLN A 94 -14.91 2.77 -3.30
CA GLN A 94 -15.75 1.63 -2.92
C GLN A 94 -15.35 0.32 -3.62
N GLY A 95 -14.51 0.39 -4.65
CA GLY A 95 -14.00 -0.78 -5.35
C GLY A 95 -12.99 -1.55 -4.50
N LYS A 96 -13.09 -2.88 -4.53
CA LYS A 96 -12.12 -3.80 -3.91
C LYS A 96 -11.35 -4.56 -4.98
N ILE A 97 -10.08 -4.80 -4.70
CA ILE A 97 -9.16 -5.61 -5.48
C ILE A 97 -9.14 -7.01 -4.89
N SER A 98 -9.37 -8.03 -5.73
CA SER A 98 -9.21 -9.44 -5.37
C SER A 98 -7.75 -9.88 -5.46
N PRO A 99 -7.31 -10.88 -4.68
CA PRO A 99 -5.92 -11.38 -4.69
C PRO A 99 -5.42 -11.82 -6.08
N ASN A 100 -6.31 -12.34 -6.92
CA ASN A 100 -6.00 -12.80 -8.29
C ASN A 100 -5.44 -11.68 -9.20
N ILE A 101 -5.68 -10.41 -8.85
CA ILE A 101 -5.16 -9.26 -9.61
C ILE A 101 -3.64 -9.15 -9.50
N PHE A 102 -3.03 -9.72 -8.46
CA PHE A 102 -1.58 -9.72 -8.27
C PHE A 102 -0.86 -10.84 -9.04
N GLU A 103 -1.59 -11.80 -9.61
CA GLU A 103 -1.02 -12.90 -10.42
C GLU A 103 -0.71 -12.46 -11.86
N GLU A 104 -1.48 -11.51 -12.39
CA GLU A 104 -1.31 -10.92 -13.74
C GLU A 104 -0.73 -9.50 -13.63
N ARG A 105 0.58 -9.40 -13.35
CA ARG A 105 1.33 -8.17 -12.98
C ARG A 105 1.42 -7.04 -14.03
N ASP A 106 0.62 -7.03 -15.08
CA ASP A 106 0.94 -6.22 -16.27
C ASP A 106 0.14 -4.94 -16.50
N ASP A 107 -0.82 -4.53 -15.66
CA ASP A 107 -1.28 -3.13 -15.73
C ASP A 107 -1.92 -2.57 -14.45
N ILE A 108 -1.10 -2.24 -13.44
CA ILE A 108 -1.54 -1.44 -12.27
C ILE A 108 -2.21 -0.14 -12.74
N ASN A 109 -1.77 0.45 -13.85
CA ASN A 109 -2.37 1.69 -14.36
C ASN A 109 -3.76 1.44 -14.96
N GLU A 110 -4.00 0.32 -15.65
CA GLU A 110 -5.33 -0.09 -16.12
C GLU A 110 -6.28 -0.29 -14.93
N ILE A 111 -5.83 -1.00 -13.88
CA ILE A 111 -6.63 -1.22 -12.67
C ILE A 111 -6.97 0.11 -11.99
N LEU A 112 -5.98 1.00 -11.82
CA LEU A 112 -6.21 2.33 -11.26
C LEU A 112 -7.16 3.16 -12.15
N THR A 113 -7.10 2.99 -13.46
CA THR A 113 -7.99 3.66 -14.42
C THR A 113 -9.42 3.12 -14.33
N GLU A 114 -9.61 1.80 -14.22
CA GLU A 114 -10.92 1.17 -14.00
C GLU A 114 -11.52 1.66 -12.68
N LEU A 115 -10.75 1.61 -11.58
CA LEU A 115 -11.19 2.12 -10.28
C LEU A 115 -11.52 3.62 -10.33
N GLN A 116 -10.75 4.42 -11.08
CA GLN A 116 -11.05 5.83 -11.28
C GLN A 116 -12.36 6.02 -12.05
N ASN A 117 -12.61 5.21 -13.09
CA ASN A 117 -13.83 5.28 -13.89
C ASN A 117 -15.07 4.89 -13.09
N ASP A 118 -14.96 3.88 -12.23
CA ASP A 118 -16.04 3.46 -11.33
C ASP A 118 -16.39 4.54 -10.29
N ASN A 119 -15.40 5.37 -9.92
CA ASN A 119 -15.56 6.49 -9.00
C ASN A 119 -15.69 7.86 -9.73
N ALA A 120 -15.89 7.85 -11.05
CA ALA A 120 -15.90 9.04 -11.91
C ALA A 120 -17.09 9.98 -11.67
N ALA A 121 -18.12 9.53 -10.93
CA ALA A 121 -19.21 10.38 -10.45
C ALA A 121 -18.76 11.48 -9.47
N GLY A 122 -17.45 11.61 -9.23
CA GLY A 122 -16.85 12.70 -8.51
C GLY A 122 -16.91 12.45 -7.02
N LEU A 123 -15.99 11.62 -6.53
CA LEU A 123 -15.73 11.53 -5.10
C LEU A 123 -15.24 12.89 -4.58
N THR A 124 -16.17 13.76 -4.20
CA THR A 124 -15.87 15.13 -3.75
C THR A 124 -15.39 15.18 -2.30
N ASP A 125 -15.73 14.15 -1.52
CA ASP A 125 -15.32 13.99 -0.13
C ASP A 125 -14.68 12.62 0.09
N TYR A 126 -13.52 12.59 0.74
CA TYR A 126 -12.76 11.38 1.05
C TYR A 126 -12.01 11.54 2.38
N PRO A 127 -11.62 10.44 3.05
CA PRO A 127 -11.23 10.44 4.47
C PRO A 127 -10.20 11.50 4.89
N ILE A 128 -9.24 11.84 4.04
CA ILE A 128 -8.19 12.82 4.35
C ILE A 128 -8.69 14.28 4.32
N ILE A 129 -9.64 14.62 3.44
CA ILE A 129 -10.18 15.99 3.31
C ILE A 129 -11.53 16.17 3.98
N SER A 130 -12.11 15.07 4.47
CA SER A 130 -13.46 15.09 5.01
C SER A 130 -13.59 15.90 6.28
N LYS A 131 -14.67 16.68 6.33
CA LYS A 131 -15.05 17.50 7.48
C LYS A 131 -15.91 16.75 8.49
N GLN A 132 -16.22 15.48 8.23
CA GLN A 132 -16.99 14.67 9.18
C GLN A 132 -16.22 14.50 10.49
N LYS A 133 -16.96 14.46 11.61
CA LYS A 133 -16.35 14.36 12.96
C LYS A 133 -15.48 13.12 13.11
N GLN A 134 -15.84 12.01 12.45
CA GLN A 134 -15.08 10.76 12.48
C GLN A 134 -13.67 10.89 11.89
N PHE A 135 -13.45 11.82 10.95
CA PHE A 135 -12.16 12.04 10.30
C PHE A 135 -11.39 13.24 10.84
N THR A 136 -12.09 14.28 11.31
CA THR A 136 -11.48 15.50 11.88
C THR A 136 -11.22 15.43 13.39
N GLY A 137 -11.83 14.48 14.09
CA GLY A 137 -11.82 14.42 15.55
C GLY A 137 -12.47 15.67 16.16
N ASN A 138 -11.86 16.22 17.21
CA ASN A 138 -12.40 17.37 17.95
C ASN A 138 -12.11 18.74 17.28
N GLY A 139 -11.93 18.79 15.97
CA GLY A 139 -11.79 20.05 15.20
C GLY A 139 -10.40 20.70 15.23
N ASN A 140 -9.37 20.05 15.80
CA ASN A 140 -7.99 20.52 15.73
C ASN A 140 -7.19 19.64 14.74
N SER A 141 -6.73 20.22 13.63
CA SER A 141 -5.97 19.50 12.59
C SER A 141 -4.65 18.90 13.10
N ARG A 142 -4.09 19.40 14.22
CA ARG A 142 -2.93 18.81 14.90
C ARG A 142 -3.27 17.65 15.84
N ASN A 143 -4.54 17.25 15.93
CA ASN A 143 -4.96 16.15 16.78
C ASN A 143 -4.52 14.82 16.17
N VAL A 144 -3.81 14.01 16.95
CA VAL A 144 -3.40 12.64 16.59
C VAL A 144 -4.59 11.72 16.30
N ASN A 145 -5.79 12.06 16.80
CA ASN A 145 -7.03 11.34 16.53
C ASN A 145 -7.72 11.76 15.22
N THR A 146 -7.13 12.63 14.41
CA THR A 146 -7.58 12.83 13.02
C THR A 146 -7.30 11.58 12.19
N PHE A 147 -8.05 11.34 11.13
CA PHE A 147 -7.79 10.23 10.20
C PHE A 147 -6.36 10.25 9.68
N VAL A 148 -5.85 11.42 9.30
CA VAL A 148 -4.46 11.59 8.86
C VAL A 148 -3.47 11.23 9.96
N GLY A 149 -3.71 11.67 11.20
CA GLY A 149 -2.87 11.33 12.35
C GLY A 149 -2.83 9.82 12.61
N LYS A 150 -3.99 9.17 12.53
CA LYS A 150 -4.12 7.72 12.68
C LYS A 150 -3.46 6.97 11.51
N LEU A 151 -3.65 7.41 10.27
CA LEU A 151 -3.05 6.83 9.06
C LEU A 151 -1.52 6.90 9.14
N LYS A 152 -0.95 8.05 9.52
CA LYS A 152 0.49 8.20 9.76
C LYS A 152 0.99 7.24 10.83
N ARG A 153 0.23 7.09 11.92
CA ARG A 153 0.54 6.13 12.98
C ARG A 153 0.51 4.69 12.46
N PHE A 154 -0.47 4.31 11.65
CA PHE A 154 -0.54 2.98 11.05
C PHE A 154 0.75 2.66 10.29
N TRP A 155 1.18 3.54 9.38
CA TRP A 155 2.37 3.31 8.58
C TRP A 155 3.67 3.30 9.40
N ARG A 156 3.75 4.12 10.46
CA ARG A 156 4.83 4.02 11.44
C ARG A 156 4.88 2.66 12.13
N ASP A 157 3.75 2.21 12.65
CA ASP A 157 3.68 0.95 13.38
C ASP A 157 3.93 -0.22 12.39
N TRP A 158 3.51 -0.09 11.12
CA TRP A 158 3.76 -1.06 10.04
C TRP A 158 5.25 -1.17 9.69
N VAL A 159 5.95 -0.05 9.47
CA VAL A 159 7.40 -0.05 9.18
C VAL A 159 8.17 -0.66 10.36
N LYS A 160 7.76 -0.39 11.60
CA LYS A 160 8.43 -0.98 12.78
C LYS A 160 8.29 -2.49 12.86
N GLU A 161 7.13 -3.03 12.50
CA GLU A 161 6.94 -4.48 12.46
C GLU A 161 7.66 -5.10 11.25
N MET A 162 7.72 -4.41 10.11
CA MET A 162 8.32 -4.91 8.86
C MET A 162 9.83 -4.60 8.69
N GLN A 163 10.43 -3.80 9.57
CA GLN A 163 11.82 -3.32 9.40
C GLN A 163 12.83 -4.46 9.27
N TYR A 164 12.60 -5.60 9.94
CA TYR A 164 13.52 -6.74 9.87
C TYR A 164 13.51 -7.37 8.47
N GLU A 165 12.33 -7.58 7.89
CA GLU A 165 12.17 -8.11 6.54
C GLU A 165 12.71 -7.12 5.49
N ILE A 166 12.42 -5.83 5.65
CA ILE A 166 12.89 -4.77 4.75
C ILE A 166 14.44 -4.67 4.75
N MET A 167 15.09 -4.83 5.90
CA MET A 167 16.56 -4.73 5.97
C MET A 167 17.29 -5.98 5.50
N ASN A 168 16.73 -7.17 5.74
CA ASN A 168 17.47 -8.42 5.59
C ASN A 168 17.14 -9.18 4.30
N SER A 169 15.96 -8.98 3.70
CA SER A 169 15.59 -9.61 2.42
C SER A 169 15.85 -8.67 1.26
N ASP A 170 16.59 -9.12 0.25
CA ASP A 170 16.78 -8.37 -1.00
C ASP A 170 15.51 -8.37 -1.87
N ASP A 171 14.70 -9.44 -1.78
CA ASP A 171 13.45 -9.62 -2.54
C ASP A 171 12.23 -9.53 -1.61
N ASN A 172 11.97 -8.35 -1.03
CA ASN A 172 10.76 -8.14 -0.23
C ASN A 172 9.56 -7.86 -1.15
N TRP A 173 8.95 -8.93 -1.67
CA TRP A 173 7.84 -8.83 -2.62
C TRP A 173 6.70 -7.92 -2.14
N ILE A 174 6.32 -7.97 -0.86
CA ILE A 174 5.24 -7.12 -0.33
C ILE A 174 5.63 -5.64 -0.36
N PHE A 175 6.83 -5.32 0.11
CA PHE A 175 7.29 -3.94 0.15
C PHE A 175 7.54 -3.37 -1.25
N ASP A 176 8.05 -4.18 -2.18
CA ASP A 176 8.25 -3.78 -3.57
C ASP A 176 6.94 -3.54 -4.31
N ASN A 177 5.95 -4.43 -4.16
CA ASN A 177 4.63 -4.16 -4.73
C ASN A 177 4.00 -2.92 -4.08
N LEU A 178 4.11 -2.75 -2.76
CA LEU A 178 3.59 -1.56 -2.08
C LEU A 178 4.20 -0.27 -2.65
N LYS A 179 5.52 -0.24 -2.87
CA LYS A 179 6.21 0.88 -3.53
C LYS A 179 5.59 1.19 -4.90
N VAL A 180 5.47 0.18 -5.77
CA VAL A 180 4.93 0.35 -7.13
C VAL A 180 3.50 0.91 -7.08
N TRP A 181 2.64 0.40 -6.19
CA TRP A 181 1.28 0.91 -6.03
C TRP A 181 1.25 2.36 -5.53
N ILE A 182 2.05 2.72 -4.53
CA ILE A 182 2.10 4.09 -3.99
C ILE A 182 2.57 5.09 -5.04
N VAL A 183 3.63 4.78 -5.80
CA VAL A 183 4.16 5.62 -6.88
C VAL A 183 3.17 5.74 -8.05
N SER A 184 2.50 4.65 -8.43
CA SER A 184 1.48 4.68 -9.49
C SER A 184 0.26 5.52 -9.06
N MET A 185 -0.17 5.39 -7.81
CA MET A 185 -1.28 6.19 -7.28
C MET A 185 -0.92 7.67 -7.12
N SER A 186 0.33 8.00 -6.73
CA SER A 186 0.80 9.40 -6.57
C SER A 186 0.89 10.15 -7.90
N SER A 187 1.17 9.44 -8.99
CA SER A 187 1.21 9.98 -10.35
C SER A 187 -0.13 9.98 -11.08
N SER A 188 -1.17 9.36 -10.52
CA SER A 188 -2.50 9.25 -11.16
C SER A 188 -3.23 10.60 -11.34
N ASN A 189 -4.15 10.69 -12.30
CA ASN A 189 -4.97 11.89 -12.48
C ASN A 189 -6.11 12.03 -11.44
N PHE A 190 -6.32 11.03 -10.60
CA PHE A 190 -7.36 11.03 -9.58
C PHE A 190 -6.87 11.68 -8.27
N ARG A 191 -7.50 12.79 -7.87
CA ARG A 191 -7.09 13.57 -6.69
C ARG A 191 -7.07 12.76 -5.39
N PRO A 192 -8.09 11.92 -5.07
CA PRO A 192 -8.07 11.11 -3.85
C PRO A 192 -6.86 10.16 -3.80
N PHE A 193 -6.54 9.49 -4.91
CA PHE A 193 -5.33 8.65 -5.02
C PHE A 193 -4.08 9.46 -4.74
N ARG A 194 -3.83 10.53 -5.50
CA ARG A 194 -2.61 11.33 -5.32
C ARG A 194 -2.43 11.84 -3.90
N HIS A 195 -3.51 12.37 -3.32
CA HIS A 195 -3.42 12.97 -2.00
C HIS A 195 -3.14 11.93 -0.92
N THR A 196 -3.85 10.79 -0.96
CA THR A 196 -3.68 9.72 0.01
C THR A 196 -2.34 9.01 -0.17
N SER A 197 -1.97 8.62 -1.39
CA SER A 197 -0.70 7.94 -1.65
C SER A 197 0.50 8.82 -1.30
N THR A 198 0.46 10.13 -1.54
CA THR A 198 1.53 11.06 -1.14
C THR A 198 1.67 11.11 0.38
N VAL A 199 0.57 11.16 1.13
CA VAL A 199 0.61 11.12 2.61
C VAL A 199 1.23 9.81 3.10
N ILE A 200 0.88 8.68 2.46
CA ILE A 200 1.40 7.36 2.81
C ILE A 200 2.89 7.25 2.45
N GLY A 201 3.29 7.59 1.23
CA GLY A 201 4.66 7.56 0.75
C GLY A 201 5.60 8.42 1.59
N LEU A 202 5.18 9.65 1.93
CA LEU A 202 5.95 10.50 2.85
C LEU A 202 6.05 9.90 4.26
N SER A 203 4.99 9.25 4.76
CA SER A 203 5.01 8.59 6.06
C SER A 203 5.97 7.40 6.07
N LEU A 204 5.95 6.57 5.02
CA LEU A 204 6.90 5.47 4.82
C LEU A 204 8.34 6.01 4.76
N GLY A 205 8.61 7.02 3.93
CA GLY A 205 9.93 7.63 3.80
C GLY A 205 10.47 8.20 5.12
N ILE A 206 9.65 8.91 5.91
CA ILE A 206 10.05 9.43 7.23
C ILE A 206 10.45 8.29 8.18
N GLU A 207 9.70 7.19 8.17
CA GLU A 207 9.93 6.07 9.08
C GLU A 207 11.15 5.23 8.63
N LEU A 208 11.36 5.05 7.33
CA LEU A 208 12.59 4.47 6.79
C LEU A 208 13.83 5.30 7.17
N CYS A 209 13.76 6.63 7.06
CA CYS A 209 14.81 7.53 7.54
C CYS A 209 15.08 7.37 9.05
N THR A 210 14.03 7.15 9.83
CA THR A 210 14.15 6.91 11.28
C THR A 210 14.89 5.59 11.56
N VAL A 211 14.57 4.52 10.84
CA VAL A 211 15.29 3.23 10.92
C VAL A 211 16.75 3.39 10.47
N ALA A 212 16.99 4.06 9.34
CA ALA A 212 18.34 4.32 8.83
C ALA A 212 19.19 5.11 9.84
N ASN A 213 18.60 6.09 10.53
CA ASN A 213 19.29 6.84 11.58
C ASN A 213 19.63 5.97 12.81
N SER A 214 18.75 5.02 13.17
CA SER A 214 19.05 4.04 14.23
C SER A 214 20.27 3.18 13.86
N ILE A 215 20.30 2.66 12.62
CA ILE A 215 21.45 1.88 12.11
C ILE A 215 22.73 2.72 12.09
N GLN A 216 22.65 3.98 11.68
CA GLN A 216 23.81 4.88 11.66
C GLN A 216 24.36 5.11 13.07
N SER A 217 23.50 5.23 14.08
CA SER A 217 23.90 5.32 15.48
C SER A 217 24.62 4.04 15.94
N GLU A 218 24.07 2.87 15.62
CA GLU A 218 24.69 1.57 15.92
C GLU A 218 26.05 1.38 15.24
N LEU A 219 26.15 1.78 13.97
CA LEU A 219 27.38 1.74 13.19
C LEU A 219 28.44 2.63 13.84
N THR A 220 28.08 3.86 14.23
CA THR A 220 29.00 4.79 14.92
C THR A 220 29.50 4.20 16.24
N ILE A 221 28.66 3.47 16.98
CA ILE A 221 29.05 2.78 18.22
C ILE A 221 30.01 1.63 17.91
N ALA A 222 29.72 0.81 16.90
CA ALA A 222 30.56 -0.31 16.50
C ALA A 222 31.95 0.16 16.02
N GLU A 223 32.01 1.23 15.22
CA GLU A 223 33.25 1.88 14.78
C GLU A 223 34.07 2.41 15.96
N ARG A 224 33.43 3.03 16.96
CA ARG A 224 34.12 3.45 18.19
C ARG A 224 34.67 2.25 18.97
N GLN A 225 33.97 1.12 19.00
CA GLN A 225 34.41 -0.09 19.69
C GLN A 225 35.62 -0.72 19.01
N ILE A 226 35.60 -0.87 17.67
CA ILE A 226 36.73 -1.43 16.93
C ILE A 226 37.98 -0.56 17.05
N ASN A 227 37.82 0.78 16.97
CA ASN A 227 38.94 1.72 17.14
C ASN A 227 39.58 1.62 18.53
N LYS A 228 38.78 1.44 19.59
CA LYS A 228 39.29 1.22 20.96
C LYS A 228 40.05 -0.09 21.09
N GLU A 229 39.55 -1.18 20.50
CA GLU A 229 40.23 -2.48 20.52
C GLU A 229 41.56 -2.44 19.72
N GLN A 230 41.59 -1.74 18.58
CA GLN A 230 42.81 -1.52 17.81
C GLN A 230 43.82 -0.61 18.53
N ALA A 231 43.36 0.42 19.25
CA ALA A 231 44.24 1.30 20.04
C ALA A 231 44.91 0.56 21.20
N LYS A 232 44.21 -0.35 21.88
CA LYS A 232 44.78 -1.21 22.94
C LYS A 232 45.92 -2.09 22.43
N LYS A 233 45.85 -2.56 21.18
CA LYS A 233 46.94 -3.33 20.55
C LYS A 233 48.18 -2.47 20.30
N LYS A 234 48.01 -1.23 19.83
CA LYS A 234 49.11 -0.28 19.62
C LYS A 234 49.81 0.13 20.93
N GLY A 235 49.12 0.04 22.07
CA GLY A 235 49.61 0.45 23.39
C GLY A 235 50.38 -0.60 24.22
N GLY A 236 50.74 -1.76 23.66
CA GLY A 236 51.67 -2.70 24.33
C GLY A 236 51.22 -4.16 24.50
N SER A 237 50.12 -4.60 23.85
CA SER A 237 49.75 -6.01 23.83
C SER A 237 50.44 -6.73 22.67
N ASN A 238 51.35 -7.66 22.98
CA ASN A 238 52.17 -8.44 22.03
C ASN A 238 51.39 -9.46 21.16
N SER A 239 50.05 -9.37 21.12
CA SER A 239 49.23 -10.25 20.28
C SER A 239 49.16 -9.70 18.85
N ARG A 240 49.92 -10.31 17.94
CA ARG A 240 49.87 -10.02 16.48
C ARG A 240 48.62 -10.57 15.80
N SER A 241 47.83 -11.45 16.44
CA SER A 241 46.65 -12.04 15.81
C SER A 241 45.40 -11.16 15.98
N ARG A 242 44.52 -11.18 14.98
CA ARG A 242 43.21 -10.52 15.03
C ARG A 242 42.41 -11.15 16.18
N SER A 243 41.92 -10.34 17.11
CA SER A 243 41.10 -10.88 18.21
C SER A 243 39.80 -11.40 17.63
N GLN A 244 39.25 -12.50 18.18
CA GLN A 244 37.93 -12.99 17.78
C GLN A 244 36.86 -11.89 17.91
N ARG A 245 37.01 -11.00 18.89
CA ARG A 245 36.16 -9.83 19.09
C ARG A 245 36.29 -8.78 17.98
N GLU A 246 37.48 -8.59 17.43
CA GLU A 246 37.73 -7.66 16.33
C GLU A 246 37.10 -8.18 15.04
N ILE A 247 37.24 -9.48 14.75
CA ILE A 247 36.57 -10.14 13.60
C ILE A 247 35.05 -9.98 13.71
N GLN A 248 34.47 -10.18 14.89
CA GLN A 248 33.04 -10.01 15.12
C GLN A 248 32.57 -8.57 14.92
N LEU A 249 33.37 -7.58 15.37
CA LEU A 249 33.05 -6.17 15.18
C LEU A 249 33.16 -5.74 13.71
N GLU A 250 34.18 -6.21 12.98
CA GLU A 250 34.32 -5.97 11.53
C GLU A 250 33.11 -6.51 10.77
N LYS A 251 32.73 -7.78 11.01
CA LYS A 251 31.53 -8.39 10.41
C LYS A 251 30.26 -7.61 10.72
N LYS A 252 30.08 -7.20 11.99
CA LYS A 252 28.91 -6.41 12.38
C LYS A 252 28.87 -5.05 11.66
N ILE A 253 30.02 -4.40 11.47
CA ILE A 253 30.09 -3.12 10.73
C ILE A 253 29.71 -3.34 9.27
N GLU A 254 30.24 -4.38 8.63
CA GLU A 254 29.92 -4.74 7.24
C GLU A 254 28.42 -5.03 7.06
N GLU A 255 27.82 -5.81 7.98
CA GLU A 255 26.38 -6.08 7.98
C GLU A 255 25.54 -4.81 8.17
N LEU A 256 25.93 -3.92 9.09
CA LEU A 256 25.23 -2.65 9.31
C LEU A 256 25.36 -1.70 8.11
N GLN A 257 26.51 -1.69 7.44
CA GLN A 257 26.74 -0.92 6.21
C GLN A 257 25.86 -1.44 5.06
N ALA A 258 25.79 -2.76 4.86
CA ALA A 258 24.93 -3.36 3.85
C ALA A 258 23.44 -3.03 4.10
N LYS A 259 22.97 -3.14 5.35
CA LYS A 259 21.59 -2.78 5.72
C LYS A 259 21.29 -1.30 5.48
N LYS A 260 22.26 -0.42 5.79
CA LYS A 260 22.13 1.02 5.54
C LYS A 260 22.00 1.32 4.04
N GLU A 261 22.82 0.70 3.21
CA GLU A 261 22.80 0.91 1.76
C GLU A 261 21.48 0.45 1.13
N ARG A 262 20.96 -0.69 1.59
CA ARG A 262 19.62 -1.18 1.20
C ARG A 262 18.52 -0.19 1.55
N LEU A 263 18.51 0.32 2.79
CA LEU A 263 17.52 1.31 3.20
C LEU A 263 17.64 2.61 2.41
N ASN A 264 18.86 3.06 2.10
CA ASN A 264 19.06 4.24 1.25
C ASN A 264 18.48 4.03 -0.14
N THR A 265 18.69 2.85 -0.74
CA THR A 265 18.09 2.51 -2.06
C THR A 265 16.56 2.59 -2.00
N HIS A 266 15.95 2.02 -0.96
CA HIS A 266 14.50 2.10 -0.77
C HIS A 266 13.99 3.53 -0.54
N ILE A 267 14.76 4.35 0.20
CA ILE A 267 14.44 5.76 0.39
C ILE A 267 14.49 6.48 -0.96
N ASP A 268 15.56 6.28 -1.73
CA ASP A 268 15.73 6.90 -3.04
C ASP A 268 14.61 6.49 -4.01
N ASP A 269 14.18 5.22 -4.02
CA ASP A 269 13.04 4.74 -4.81
C ASP A 269 11.76 5.56 -4.56
N PHE A 270 11.50 5.94 -3.30
CA PHE A 270 10.32 6.75 -2.93
C PHE A 270 10.44 8.24 -3.30
N PHE A 271 11.66 8.76 -3.46
CA PHE A 271 11.90 10.19 -3.75
C PHE A 271 12.24 10.48 -5.21
N VAL A 272 12.68 9.48 -5.96
CA VAL A 272 13.00 9.58 -7.39
C VAL A 272 11.82 9.15 -8.26
N GLY A 273 10.94 8.25 -7.77
CA GLY A 273 9.71 7.84 -8.45
C GLY A 273 8.66 8.94 -8.52
#